data_AF-Q4TEB2-F1
#
_entry.id   AF-Q4TEB2-F1
#
_cell.length_a   1.000
_cell.length_b   1.000
_cell.length_c   1.000
_cell.angle_alpha   90.00
_cell.angle_beta   90.00
_cell.angle_gamma   90.00
#
_symmetry.space_group_name_H-M   'P 1'
#
loop_
_entity.id
_entity.type
_entity.pdbx_description
1 polymer ?
#
loop_
_entity_poly.entity_id
_entity_poly.type
_entity_poly.pdbx_seq_one_letter_code
_entity_poly.pdbx_strand_id
1 'polypeptide(L)'
;GDKFRECLDKYLRMNFVKGCPPVFTTLKSLYTDKEKVSIIEELVVGYESSLKSCRMFTEKDDGKEEPPTTLLWVQYFLAQHFDFISQPTLALEYINSAIDSTPTLIELFVIKAKIYKHAGNIKEAAQWMDEAQALDTADRFINSKCAKYMLKASLIKEAEEMCSKFTR
;
A
#
# COMPACT_ATOMS: atom_id res chain seq x y z
N GLY A 1 20.97 -9.47 11.94
CA GLY A 1 21.47 -8.34 11.12
C GLY A 1 21.86 -8.68 9.70
N ASP A 2 23.15 -8.84 9.42
CA ASP A 2 23.73 -8.39 8.12
C ASP A 2 23.38 -9.26 6.91
N LYS A 3 23.51 -10.58 6.99
CA LYS A 3 23.13 -11.47 5.88
C LYS A 3 21.65 -11.36 5.51
N PHE A 4 20.79 -11.11 6.51
CA PHE A 4 19.37 -10.87 6.28
C PHE A 4 19.16 -9.55 5.54
N ARG A 5 19.83 -8.48 5.98
CA ARG A 5 19.78 -7.16 5.34
C ARG A 5 20.20 -7.25 3.87
N GLU A 6 21.29 -7.94 3.56
CA GLU A 6 21.78 -8.13 2.19
C GLU A 6 20.80 -8.90 1.30
N CYS A 7 20.28 -10.04 1.79
CA CYS A 7 19.30 -10.82 1.03
C CYS A 7 17.99 -10.05 0.82
N LEU A 8 17.54 -9.33 1.84
CA LEU A 8 16.33 -8.52 1.81
C LEU A 8 16.47 -7.33 0.86
N ASP A 9 17.61 -6.64 0.89
CA ASP A 9 17.89 -5.52 -0.02
C ASP A 9 17.74 -5.96 -1.50
N LYS A 10 18.43 -7.05 -1.87
CA LYS A 10 18.34 -7.61 -3.23
C LYS A 10 16.91 -8.02 -3.60
N TYR A 11 16.18 -8.65 -2.67
CA TYR A 11 14.79 -9.05 -2.88
C TYR A 11 13.87 -7.84 -3.09
N LEU A 12 13.96 -6.83 -2.22
CA LEU A 12 13.10 -5.65 -2.26
C LEU A 12 13.33 -4.85 -3.54
N ARG A 13 14.59 -4.53 -3.88
CA ARG A 13 14.93 -3.77 -5.09
C ARG A 13 14.33 -4.42 -6.34
N MET A 14 14.55 -5.72 -6.52
CA MET A 14 14.01 -6.46 -7.65
C MET A 14 12.48 -6.34 -7.75
N ASN A 15 11.76 -6.42 -6.64
CA ASN A 15 10.30 -6.39 -6.66
C ASN A 15 9.72 -4.98 -6.80
N PHE A 16 10.40 -3.95 -6.27
CA PHE A 16 10.00 -2.56 -6.45
C PHE A 16 10.15 -2.11 -7.91
N VAL A 17 11.26 -2.47 -8.56
CA VAL A 17 11.46 -2.16 -9.99
C VAL A 17 10.43 -2.87 -10.87
N LYS A 18 10.10 -4.13 -10.55
CA LYS A 18 9.07 -4.90 -11.25
C LYS A 18 7.64 -4.38 -11.01
N GLY A 19 7.45 -3.54 -9.99
CA GLY A 19 6.14 -3.08 -9.58
C GLY A 19 5.21 -4.17 -9.10
N CYS A 20 5.73 -5.08 -8.27
CA CYS A 20 4.96 -6.21 -7.74
C CYS A 20 4.07 -5.74 -6.55
N PRO A 21 2.73 -5.77 -6.65
CA PRO A 21 1.87 -5.32 -5.54
C PRO A 21 1.96 -6.13 -4.22
N PRO A 22 2.15 -7.47 -4.21
CA PRO A 22 2.04 -8.25 -2.97
C PRO A 22 3.30 -8.27 -2.09
N VAL A 23 4.33 -7.43 -2.32
CA VAL A 23 5.61 -7.47 -1.59
C VAL A 23 5.46 -7.35 -0.08
N PHE A 24 4.57 -6.46 0.40
CA PHE A 24 4.29 -6.38 1.83
C PHE A 24 3.68 -7.68 2.38
N THR A 25 2.76 -8.28 1.62
CA THR A 25 2.06 -9.50 2.03
C THR A 25 3.01 -10.69 2.13
N THR A 26 4.00 -10.79 1.24
CA THR A 26 5.02 -11.85 1.30
C THR A 26 5.94 -11.70 2.52
N LEU A 27 6.25 -10.47 2.92
CA LEU A 27 7.11 -10.19 4.08
C LEU A 27 6.35 -10.13 5.41
N LYS A 28 5.02 -10.16 5.40
CA LYS A 28 4.18 -9.97 6.59
C LYS A 28 4.49 -10.94 7.73
N SER A 29 4.88 -12.18 7.45
CA SER A 29 5.26 -13.16 8.48
C SER A 29 6.51 -12.75 9.27
N LEU A 30 7.40 -11.95 8.67
CA LEU A 30 8.61 -11.44 9.30
C LEU A 30 8.32 -10.35 10.33
N TYR A 31 7.13 -9.74 10.31
CA TYR A 31 6.73 -8.68 11.24
C TYR A 31 6.43 -9.19 12.67
N THR A 32 6.56 -10.49 12.91
CA THR A 32 6.59 -11.05 14.27
C THR A 32 7.91 -10.75 14.99
N ASP A 33 8.97 -10.42 14.26
CA ASP A 33 10.32 -10.16 14.78
C ASP A 33 10.66 -8.67 14.66
N LYS A 34 10.74 -7.98 15.80
CA LYS A 34 10.98 -6.53 15.86
C LYS A 34 12.33 -6.13 15.25
N GLU A 35 13.37 -6.96 15.35
CA GLU A 35 14.68 -6.67 14.75
C GLU A 35 14.55 -6.62 13.23
N LYS A 36 13.84 -7.59 12.64
CA LYS A 36 13.60 -7.63 11.20
C LYS A 36 12.73 -6.46 10.73
N VAL A 37 11.73 -6.06 11.50
CA VAL A 37 10.89 -4.89 11.18
C VAL A 37 11.72 -3.62 11.13
N SER A 38 12.61 -3.40 12.11
CA SER A 38 13.52 -2.24 12.11
C SER A 38 14.42 -2.23 10.87
N ILE A 39 14.99 -3.39 10.50
CA ILE A 39 15.83 -3.50 9.30
C ILE A 39 15.03 -3.21 8.02
N ILE A 40 13.80 -3.71 7.91
CA ILE A 40 12.91 -3.44 6.77
C ILE A 40 12.61 -1.94 6.68
N GLU A 41 12.22 -1.32 7.79
CA GLU A 41 11.88 0.11 7.86
C GLU A 41 13.06 0.98 7.43
N GLU A 42 14.23 0.78 8.06
CA GLU A 42 15.46 1.52 7.73
C GLU A 42 15.84 1.41 6.25
N LEU A 43 15.76 0.21 5.67
CA LEU A 43 16.08 -0.01 4.26
C LEU A 43 15.10 0.74 3.35
N VAL A 44 13.81 0.58 3.56
CA VAL A 44 12.80 1.09 2.62
C VAL A 44 12.62 2.61 2.74
N VAL A 45 12.74 3.18 3.94
CA VAL A 45 12.81 4.65 4.14
C VAL A 45 14.07 5.22 3.49
N GLY A 46 15.20 4.51 3.58
CA GLY A 46 16.44 4.86 2.87
C GLY A 46 16.25 4.90 1.35
N TYR A 47 15.56 3.90 0.79
CA TYR A 47 15.23 3.87 -0.63
C TYR A 47 14.37 5.06 -1.04
N GLU A 48 13.33 5.38 -0.28
CA GLU A 48 12.46 6.51 -0.60
C GLU A 48 13.25 7.83 -0.67
N SER A 49 14.11 8.06 0.33
CA SER A 49 14.93 9.27 0.41
C SER A 49 15.88 9.38 -0.79
N SER A 50 16.55 8.27 -1.14
CA SER A 50 17.47 8.20 -2.27
C SER A 50 16.74 8.31 -3.62
N LEU A 51 15.58 7.68 -3.78
CA LEU A 51 14.78 7.74 -5.01
C LEU A 51 14.25 9.16 -5.25
N LYS A 52 13.88 9.90 -4.20
CA LYS A 52 13.47 11.31 -4.30
C LYS A 52 14.63 12.24 -4.70
N SER A 53 15.86 11.97 -4.25
CA SER A 53 17.01 12.84 -4.50
C SER A 53 17.70 12.55 -5.83
N CYS A 54 17.96 11.28 -6.14
CA CYS A 54 18.81 10.87 -7.26
C CYS A 54 18.24 9.74 -8.12
N ARG A 55 16.98 9.33 -7.87
CA ARG A 55 16.28 8.25 -8.61
C ARG A 55 17.02 6.90 -8.60
N MET A 56 17.83 6.66 -7.59
CA MET A 56 18.51 5.37 -7.34
C MET A 56 18.14 4.87 -5.94
N PHE A 57 18.26 3.57 -5.70
CA PHE A 57 18.00 3.00 -4.37
C PHE A 57 19.06 3.41 -3.36
N THR A 58 20.32 3.57 -3.79
CA THR A 58 21.39 4.19 -3.00
C THR A 58 22.29 5.07 -3.84
N GLU A 59 22.92 6.08 -3.23
CA GLU A 59 23.91 6.95 -3.88
C GLU A 59 25.16 6.21 -4.39
N LYS A 60 25.36 4.96 -3.97
CA LYS A 60 26.49 4.11 -4.36
C LYS A 60 26.18 3.21 -5.55
N ASP A 61 24.93 3.21 -6.03
CA ASP A 61 24.54 2.42 -7.20
C ASP A 61 25.27 2.94 -8.45
N ASP A 62 25.37 2.11 -9.49
CA ASP A 62 26.19 2.29 -10.68
C ASP A 62 25.69 3.39 -11.66
N GLY A 63 24.91 4.35 -11.15
CA GLY A 63 24.38 5.48 -11.91
C GLY A 63 23.15 5.14 -12.75
N LYS A 64 22.60 3.93 -12.64
CA LYS A 64 21.38 3.56 -13.35
C LYS A 64 20.15 4.09 -12.63
N GLU A 65 19.51 5.11 -13.22
CA GLU A 65 18.24 5.61 -12.72
C GLU A 65 17.13 4.54 -12.79
N GLU A 66 16.34 4.46 -11.73
CA GLU A 66 15.15 3.64 -11.65
C GLU A 66 13.95 4.35 -12.27
N PRO A 67 12.97 3.61 -12.82
CA PRO A 67 11.76 4.23 -13.35
C PRO A 67 10.98 4.96 -12.25
N PRO A 68 10.21 6.01 -12.58
CA PRO A 68 9.44 6.78 -11.59
C PRO A 68 8.42 5.91 -10.84
N THR A 69 7.97 4.81 -11.45
CA THR A 69 7.09 3.82 -10.81
C THR A 69 7.75 3.11 -9.62
N THR A 70 9.08 3.06 -9.54
CA THR A 70 9.77 2.45 -8.39
C THR A 70 9.48 3.19 -7.10
N LEU A 71 9.48 4.53 -7.13
CA LEU A 71 9.12 5.36 -5.96
C LEU A 71 7.68 5.11 -5.52
N LEU A 72 6.74 5.01 -6.47
CA LEU A 72 5.34 4.67 -6.19
C LEU A 72 5.21 3.37 -5.39
N TRP A 73 5.90 2.30 -5.80
CA TRP A 73 5.84 1.01 -5.12
C TRP A 73 6.54 1.00 -3.75
N VAL A 74 7.61 1.79 -3.60
CA VAL A 74 8.26 2.02 -2.29
C VAL A 74 7.29 2.73 -1.34
N GLN A 75 6.65 3.82 -1.77
CA GLN A 75 5.68 4.55 -0.96
C GLN A 75 4.43 3.71 -0.64
N TYR A 76 3.95 2.92 -1.61
CA TYR A 76 2.88 1.95 -1.39
C TYR A 76 3.24 0.93 -0.31
N PHE A 77 4.46 0.39 -0.35
CA PHE A 77 4.94 -0.53 0.70
C PHE A 77 5.04 0.17 2.06
N LEU A 78 5.57 1.40 2.12
CA LEU A 78 5.69 2.17 3.36
C LEU A 78 4.32 2.47 3.97
N ALA A 79 3.32 2.81 3.17
CA ALA A 79 1.95 2.97 3.63
C ALA A 79 1.41 1.68 4.31
N GLN A 80 1.65 0.51 3.71
CA GLN A 80 1.27 -0.77 4.30
C GLN A 80 2.07 -1.13 5.56
N HIS A 81 3.35 -0.78 5.58
CA HIS A 81 4.24 -0.96 6.71
C HIS A 81 3.76 -0.16 7.93
N PHE A 82 3.59 1.16 7.77
CA PHE A 82 3.15 2.06 8.85
C PHE A 82 1.72 1.75 9.30
N ASP A 83 0.83 1.33 8.39
CA ASP A 83 -0.49 0.78 8.75
C ASP A 83 -0.36 -0.42 9.70
N PHE A 84 0.54 -1.36 9.37
CA PHE A 84 0.72 -2.58 10.13
C PHE A 84 1.33 -2.35 11.52
N ILE A 85 2.28 -1.43 11.65
CA ILE A 85 2.88 -1.07 12.94
C ILE A 85 2.06 0.00 13.70
N SER A 86 0.80 0.21 13.31
CA SER A 86 -0.17 1.09 13.98
C SER A 86 0.25 2.56 14.03
N GLN A 87 0.87 3.06 12.96
CA GLN A 87 1.22 4.47 12.74
C GLN A 87 0.37 5.07 11.60
N PRO A 88 -0.94 5.29 11.81
CA PRO A 88 -1.87 5.66 10.74
C PRO A 88 -1.56 7.02 10.11
N THR A 89 -1.01 7.98 10.86
CA THR A 89 -0.64 9.30 10.32
C THR A 89 0.42 9.19 9.22
N LEU A 90 1.54 8.52 9.51
CA LEU A 90 2.58 8.25 8.52
C LEU A 90 2.04 7.41 7.36
N ALA A 91 1.25 6.38 7.65
CA ALA A 91 0.65 5.56 6.61
C ALA A 91 -0.21 6.38 5.64
N LEU A 92 -0.97 7.35 6.16
CA LEU A 92 -1.78 8.28 5.35
C LEU A 92 -0.91 9.26 4.54
N GLU A 93 0.19 9.77 5.11
CA GLU A 93 1.12 10.64 4.37
C GLU A 93 1.70 9.91 3.14
N TYR A 94 2.18 8.67 3.34
CA TYR A 94 2.72 7.84 2.26
C TYR A 94 1.68 7.51 1.19
N ILE A 95 0.48 7.07 1.60
CA ILE A 95 -0.54 6.67 0.62
C ILE A 95 -1.11 7.87 -0.14
N ASN A 96 -1.22 9.05 0.50
CA ASN A 96 -1.65 10.27 -0.17
C ASN A 96 -0.62 10.72 -1.21
N SER A 97 0.67 10.72 -0.87
CA SER A 97 1.73 11.02 -1.85
C SER A 97 1.72 10.06 -3.03
N ALA A 98 1.44 8.77 -2.80
CA ALA A 98 1.31 7.79 -3.87
C ALA A 98 0.09 8.06 -4.76
N ILE A 99 -1.06 8.40 -4.17
CA ILE A 99 -2.30 8.74 -4.90
C ILE A 99 -2.10 10.01 -5.73
N ASP A 100 -1.46 11.04 -5.18
CA ASP A 100 -1.16 12.29 -5.91
C ASP A 100 -0.32 12.02 -7.16
N SER A 101 0.61 11.07 -7.08
CA SER A 101 1.45 10.65 -8.21
C SER A 101 0.72 9.77 -9.23
N THR A 102 -0.23 8.93 -8.81
CA THR A 102 -0.93 7.98 -9.69
C THR A 102 -2.37 7.76 -9.20
N PRO A 103 -3.28 8.72 -9.45
CA PRO A 103 -4.63 8.73 -8.89
C PRO A 103 -5.57 7.72 -9.55
N THR A 104 -5.07 6.87 -10.43
CA THR A 104 -5.82 5.85 -11.17
C THR A 104 -5.49 4.43 -10.71
N LEU A 105 -4.53 4.24 -9.81
CA LEU A 105 -4.14 2.92 -9.31
C LEU A 105 -5.04 2.49 -8.13
N ILE A 106 -5.92 1.52 -8.39
CA ILE A 106 -6.99 1.05 -7.48
C ILE A 106 -6.41 0.57 -6.14
N GLU A 107 -5.29 -0.14 -6.15
CA GLU A 107 -4.64 -0.67 -4.94
C GLU A 107 -4.35 0.43 -3.91
N LEU A 108 -4.07 1.65 -4.34
CA LEU A 108 -3.77 2.77 -3.44
C LEU A 108 -4.99 3.14 -2.59
N PHE A 109 -6.16 3.25 -3.23
CA PHE A 109 -7.43 3.54 -2.58
C PHE A 109 -7.84 2.41 -1.63
N VAL A 110 -7.61 1.16 -2.02
CA VAL A 110 -7.85 -0.02 -1.18
C VAL A 110 -6.99 0.01 0.10
N ILE A 111 -5.73 0.44 0.00
CA ILE A 111 -4.85 0.60 1.17
C ILE A 111 -5.27 1.79 2.03
N LYS A 112 -5.61 2.92 1.43
CA LYS A 112 -6.11 4.10 2.17
C LYS A 112 -7.37 3.76 2.98
N ALA A 113 -8.33 3.07 2.37
CA ALA A 113 -9.50 2.54 3.07
C ALA A 113 -9.13 1.59 4.23
N LYS A 114 -8.12 0.73 4.04
CA LYS A 114 -7.65 -0.19 5.08
C LYS A 114 -7.03 0.56 6.27
N ILE A 115 -6.26 1.63 6.02
CA ILE A 115 -5.67 2.49 7.05
C ILE A 115 -6.77 3.14 7.90
N TYR A 116 -7.74 3.81 7.28
CA TYR A 116 -8.87 4.40 8.01
C TYR A 116 -9.66 3.37 8.83
N LYS A 117 -9.84 2.16 8.28
CA LYS A 117 -10.50 1.08 8.98
C LYS A 117 -9.73 0.64 10.23
N HIS A 118 -8.40 0.56 10.18
CA HIS A 118 -7.59 0.23 11.36
C HIS A 118 -7.52 1.39 12.36
N ALA A 119 -7.57 2.64 11.89
CA ALA A 119 -7.67 3.83 12.73
C ALA A 119 -9.07 4.01 13.38
N GLY A 120 -10.02 3.11 13.11
CA GLY A 120 -11.38 3.14 13.68
C GLY A 120 -12.37 4.02 12.94
N ASN A 121 -11.96 4.74 11.89
CA ASN A 121 -12.86 5.55 11.08
C ASN A 121 -13.48 4.73 9.94
N ILE A 122 -14.47 3.90 10.28
CA ILE A 122 -15.08 2.97 9.34
C ILE A 122 -15.90 3.67 8.24
N LYS A 123 -16.49 4.83 8.52
CA LYS A 123 -17.25 5.60 7.52
C LYS A 123 -16.35 6.12 6.41
N GLU A 124 -15.25 6.75 6.78
CA GLU A 124 -14.23 7.21 5.84
C GLU A 124 -13.63 6.03 5.05
N ALA A 125 -13.36 4.91 5.74
CA ALA A 125 -12.90 3.70 5.08
C ALA A 125 -13.86 3.19 3.99
N ALA A 126 -15.17 3.29 4.21
CA ALA A 126 -16.16 2.90 3.21
C ALA A 126 -16.15 3.84 2.00
N GLN A 127 -15.99 5.14 2.22
CA GLN A 127 -15.87 6.12 1.13
C GLN A 127 -14.67 5.84 0.22
N TRP A 128 -13.48 5.61 0.80
CA TRP A 128 -12.29 5.27 0.00
C TRP A 128 -12.41 3.93 -0.73
N MET A 129 -13.18 2.97 -0.20
CA MET A 129 -13.45 1.72 -0.90
C MET A 129 -14.47 1.89 -2.04
N ASP A 130 -15.39 2.84 -1.90
CA ASP A 130 -16.33 3.21 -2.96
C ASP A 130 -15.61 3.94 -4.11
N GLU A 131 -14.67 4.84 -3.80
CA GLU A 131 -13.77 5.42 -4.80
C GLU A 131 -12.95 4.35 -5.53
N ALA A 132 -12.39 3.38 -4.80
CA ALA A 132 -11.70 2.24 -5.41
C ALA A 132 -12.61 1.44 -6.36
N GLN A 133 -13.88 1.24 -5.98
CA GLN A 133 -14.87 0.55 -6.79
C GLN A 133 -15.22 1.34 -8.05
N ALA A 134 -15.35 2.67 -7.95
CA ALA A 134 -15.68 3.53 -9.09
C ALA A 134 -14.60 3.48 -10.20
N LEU A 135 -13.34 3.23 -9.85
CA LEU A 135 -12.23 3.08 -10.80
C LEU A 135 -12.29 1.78 -11.61
N ASP A 136 -12.90 0.72 -11.08
CA ASP A 136 -13.17 -0.53 -11.82
C ASP A 136 -14.53 -1.11 -11.46
N THR A 137 -15.53 -0.70 -12.25
CA THR A 137 -16.91 -1.14 -12.06
C THR A 137 -17.18 -2.58 -12.51
N ALA A 138 -16.24 -3.19 -13.23
CA ALA A 138 -16.35 -4.57 -13.70
C ALA A 138 -15.75 -5.57 -12.70
N ASP A 139 -14.87 -5.14 -11.79
CA ASP A 139 -14.26 -6.00 -10.79
C ASP A 139 -15.22 -6.33 -9.61
N ARG A 140 -15.76 -7.54 -9.66
CA ARG A 140 -16.61 -8.11 -8.61
C ARG A 140 -15.89 -8.22 -7.25
N PHE A 141 -14.57 -8.41 -7.22
CA PHE A 141 -13.80 -8.50 -5.97
C PHE A 141 -13.76 -7.15 -5.24
N ILE A 142 -13.48 -6.07 -5.96
CA ILE A 142 -13.51 -4.71 -5.39
C ILE A 142 -14.94 -4.34 -4.98
N ASN A 143 -15.94 -4.65 -5.81
CA ASN A 143 -17.35 -4.48 -5.46
C ASN A 143 -17.73 -5.18 -4.14
N SER A 144 -17.34 -6.45 -3.99
CA SER A 144 -17.58 -7.23 -2.77
C SER A 144 -16.87 -6.64 -1.54
N LYS A 145 -15.65 -6.11 -1.73
CA LYS A 145 -14.93 -5.39 -0.67
C LYS A 145 -15.63 -4.08 -0.29
N CYS A 146 -16.13 -3.33 -1.26
CA CYS A 146 -16.88 -2.09 -1.03
C CYS A 146 -18.14 -2.36 -0.20
N ALA A 147 -18.98 -3.30 -0.64
CA ALA A 147 -20.18 -3.71 0.10
C ALA A 147 -19.83 -4.16 1.53
N LYS A 148 -18.75 -4.93 1.73
CA LYS A 148 -18.29 -5.31 3.07
C LYS A 148 -17.95 -4.11 3.96
N TYR A 149 -17.31 -3.07 3.40
CA TYR A 149 -16.97 -1.87 4.17
C TYR A 149 -18.22 -1.03 4.48
N MET A 150 -19.15 -0.91 3.54
CA MET A 150 -20.47 -0.30 3.76
C MET A 150 -21.24 -1.00 4.90
N LEU A 151 -21.28 -2.34 4.92
CA LEU A 151 -21.89 -3.11 6.01
C LEU A 151 -21.24 -2.82 7.37
N LYS A 152 -19.90 -2.74 7.41
CA LYS A 152 -19.17 -2.38 8.63
C LYS A 152 -19.48 -0.95 9.10
N ALA A 153 -19.79 -0.06 8.17
CA ALA A 153 -20.21 1.32 8.45
C ALA A 153 -21.71 1.45 8.77
N SER A 154 -22.45 0.33 8.85
CA SER A 154 -23.90 0.28 9.01
C SER A 154 -24.70 0.94 7.88
N LEU A 155 -24.09 1.04 6.69
CA LEU A 155 -24.70 1.52 5.44
C LEU A 155 -25.34 0.34 4.70
N ILE A 156 -26.42 -0.20 5.25
CA ILE A 156 -27.00 -1.48 4.80
C ILE A 156 -27.62 -1.35 3.41
N LYS A 157 -28.36 -0.26 3.14
CA LYS A 157 -29.01 -0.06 1.84
C LYS A 157 -28.00 0.12 0.72
N GLU A 158 -26.96 0.90 0.99
CA GLU A 158 -25.86 1.15 0.07
C GLU A 158 -25.11 -0.15 -0.24
N ALA A 159 -24.92 -1.01 0.76
CA ALA A 159 -24.31 -2.32 0.55
C ALA A 159 -25.19 -3.25 -0.32
N GLU A 160 -26.51 -3.25 -0.12
CA GLU A 160 -27.47 -4.01 -0.95
C GLU A 160 -27.42 -3.53 -2.41
N GLU A 161 -27.49 -2.22 -2.63
CA GLU A 161 -27.36 -1.60 -3.95
C GLU A 161 -26.02 -1.94 -4.60
N MET A 162 -24.93 -1.90 -3.84
CA MET A 162 -23.60 -2.27 -4.33
C MET A 162 -23.56 -3.74 -4.79
N CYS A 163 -24.13 -4.66 -4.02
CA CYS A 163 -24.19 -6.09 -4.37
C CYS A 163 -25.06 -6.34 -5.60
N SER A 164 -26.17 -5.60 -5.75
CA SER A 164 -27.13 -5.75 -6.85
C SER A 164 -26.51 -5.59 -8.23
N LYS A 165 -25.38 -4.87 -8.35
CA LYS A 165 -24.61 -4.72 -9.59
C LYS A 165 -24.12 -6.08 -10.16
N PHE A 166 -23.99 -7.11 -9.32
CA PHE A 166 -23.49 -8.44 -9.68
C PHE A 166 -24.41 -9.60 -9.33
N THR A 167 -25.62 -9.32 -8.82
CA THR A 167 -26.64 -10.33 -8.48
C THR A 167 -27.92 -10.02 -9.21
N ARG A 168 -28.49 -11.02 -9.90
CA ARG A 168 -29.78 -10.92 -10.60
C ARG A 168 -30.93 -11.29 -9.70
#